data_AF-A0A523YRZ7-F1
#
_entry.id   AF-A0A523YRZ7-F1
#
_cell.length_a   1.000
_cell.length_b   1.000
_cell.length_c   1.000
_cell.angle_alpha   90.00
_cell.angle_beta   90.00
_cell.angle_gamma   90.00
#
_symmetry.space_group_name_H-M   'P 1'
#
loop_
_entity.id
_entity.type
_entity.pdbx_description
1 polymer ?
#
loop_
_entity_poly.entity_id
_entity_poly.type
_entity_poly.pdbx_seq_one_letter_code
_entity_poly.pdbx_strand_id
1 'polypeptide(L)'
;MIRKVLIAIFVISLAVLFAGNVESAKKKKSFDDLCLDILETIQSFYPVRSTEMGIHAYDHRLADYSSSSVKKMTKKLKSHEKQLYRYKSAKLSDHQRINYQLVKSNVDIALLDLEGIKWHKRSPQLYVDEAINGIYFLMLSKHAPLPEKVVPLISRMRAVPALLATARKNIKEPPRVYIEAALESLASGMQFYREVAAQLINELPDREDEILEASTKAREAMNDFLTYLSELPAGPETGFAIGKDNFDYKLSNEYFLTFDADSLLQIG
;
A
#
# COMPACT_ATOMS: atom_id res chain seq x y z
N MET A 1 63.52 -17.12 -41.22
CA MET A 1 63.18 -16.93 -39.80
C MET A 1 62.74 -15.49 -39.44
N ILE A 2 62.08 -14.75 -40.36
CA ILE A 2 61.74 -13.31 -40.15
C ILE A 2 60.24 -12.99 -40.36
N ARG A 3 59.42 -13.95 -40.83
CA ARG A 3 58.00 -13.68 -41.16
C ARG A 3 56.97 -13.98 -40.06
N LYS A 4 57.39 -14.50 -38.89
CA LYS A 4 56.49 -14.83 -37.77
C LYS A 4 56.48 -13.83 -36.61
N VAL A 5 57.35 -12.80 -36.64
CA VAL A 5 57.48 -11.84 -35.52
C VAL A 5 56.63 -10.57 -35.73
N LEU A 6 56.26 -10.20 -36.96
CA LEU A 6 55.47 -8.98 -37.21
C LEU A 6 53.98 -9.10 -36.88
N ILE A 7 53.39 -10.30 -36.91
CA ILE A 7 51.95 -10.48 -36.65
C ILE A 7 51.64 -10.48 -35.15
N ALA A 8 52.61 -10.84 -34.30
CA ALA A 8 52.44 -10.84 -32.84
C ALA A 8 52.40 -9.42 -32.23
N ILE A 9 53.02 -8.42 -32.87
CA ILE A 9 53.08 -7.05 -32.34
C ILE A 9 51.84 -6.23 -32.77
N PHE A 10 51.18 -6.58 -33.88
CA PHE A 10 49.98 -5.89 -34.33
C PHE A 10 48.70 -6.34 -33.59
N VAL A 11 48.67 -7.59 -33.09
CA VAL A 11 47.51 -8.09 -32.32
C VAL A 11 47.53 -7.61 -30.86
N ILE A 12 48.70 -7.31 -30.30
CA ILE A 12 48.82 -6.79 -28.93
C ILE A 12 48.50 -5.28 -28.86
N SER A 13 48.67 -4.54 -29.95
CA SER A 13 48.30 -3.11 -29.99
C SER A 13 46.80 -2.86 -30.21
N LEU A 14 46.04 -3.87 -30.65
CA LEU A 14 44.58 -3.76 -30.81
C LEU A 14 43.81 -4.25 -29.57
N ALA A 15 44.45 -4.97 -28.66
CA ALA A 15 43.86 -5.45 -27.41
C ALA A 15 43.94 -4.43 -26.26
N VAL A 16 44.67 -3.33 -26.42
CA VAL A 16 44.82 -2.28 -25.39
C VAL A 16 43.84 -1.11 -25.59
N LEU A 17 43.05 -1.09 -26.68
CA LEU A 17 42.09 -0.01 -26.97
C LEU A 17 40.62 -0.35 -26.68
N PHE A 18 40.32 -1.55 -26.16
CA PHE A 18 38.97 -1.90 -25.67
C PHE A 18 38.92 -2.24 -24.18
N ALA A 19 39.97 -1.89 -23.42
CA ALA A 19 39.88 -1.71 -21.98
C ALA A 19 39.46 -0.25 -21.64
N GLY A 20 38.51 0.29 -22.42
CA GLY A 20 37.84 1.54 -22.09
C GLY A 20 36.81 1.27 -21.03
N ASN A 21 37.15 1.55 -19.77
CA ASN A 21 36.24 1.86 -18.67
C ASN A 21 34.82 1.27 -18.79
N VAL A 22 34.66 -0.03 -18.49
CA VAL A 22 33.43 -0.47 -17.82
C VAL A 22 33.60 -0.17 -16.33
N GLU A 23 33.83 1.11 -16.05
CA GLU A 23 33.40 1.65 -14.77
C GLU A 23 31.88 1.53 -14.85
N SER A 24 31.29 0.70 -13.99
CA SER A 24 29.86 0.74 -13.73
C SER A 24 29.54 2.13 -13.22
N ALA A 25 29.40 3.10 -14.13
CA ALA A 25 28.80 4.37 -13.84
C ALA A 25 27.38 4.01 -13.44
N LYS A 26 27.11 3.92 -12.14
CA LYS A 26 25.75 3.92 -11.60
C LYS A 26 25.05 5.07 -12.28
N LYS A 27 24.23 4.77 -13.30
CA LYS A 27 23.44 5.75 -14.02
C LYS A 27 22.71 6.54 -12.94
N LYS A 28 23.01 7.83 -12.82
CA LYS A 28 22.41 8.68 -11.79
C LYS A 28 20.90 8.58 -12.01
N LYS A 29 20.17 8.08 -11.00
CA LYS A 29 18.71 7.97 -11.09
C LYS A 29 18.15 9.32 -11.54
N SER A 30 17.35 9.30 -12.61
CA SER A 30 16.65 10.47 -13.08
C SER A 30 15.55 10.88 -12.10
N PHE A 31 14.97 12.06 -12.30
CA PHE A 31 13.78 12.47 -11.55
C PHE A 31 12.62 11.48 -11.76
N ASP A 32 12.42 11.01 -12.99
CA ASP A 32 11.35 10.07 -13.31
C ASP A 32 11.60 8.69 -12.67
N ASP A 33 12.85 8.23 -12.59
CA ASP A 33 13.22 7.00 -11.86
C ASP A 33 12.92 7.11 -10.36
N LEU A 34 13.08 8.32 -9.78
CA LEU A 34 12.73 8.57 -8.38
C LEU A 34 11.20 8.53 -8.19
N CYS A 35 10.45 9.16 -9.08
CA CYS A 35 8.99 9.13 -9.04
C CYS A 35 8.45 7.70 -9.08
N LEU A 36 8.98 6.85 -9.97
CA LEU A 36 8.58 5.44 -10.06
C LEU A 36 8.92 4.65 -8.79
N ASP A 37 10.13 4.79 -8.23
CA ASP A 37 10.53 4.15 -6.96
C ASP A 37 9.60 4.57 -5.80
N ILE A 38 9.16 5.82 -5.77
CA ILE A 38 8.21 6.31 -4.76
C ILE A 38 6.84 5.66 -4.93
N LEU A 39 6.30 5.65 -6.15
CA LEU A 39 5.00 5.04 -6.43
C LEU A 39 5.01 3.54 -6.09
N GLU A 40 6.03 2.82 -6.53
CA GLU A 40 6.20 1.39 -6.22
C GLU A 40 6.32 1.16 -4.71
N THR A 41 7.06 2.01 -4.00
CA THR A 41 7.17 1.94 -2.53
C THR A 41 5.79 2.05 -1.88
N ILE A 42 4.97 3.02 -2.27
CA ILE A 42 3.63 3.24 -1.71
C ILE A 42 2.68 2.09 -2.10
N GLN A 43 2.65 1.72 -3.37
CA GLN A 43 1.82 0.63 -3.90
C GLN A 43 2.12 -0.70 -3.19
N SER A 44 3.39 -1.02 -3.00
CA SER A 44 3.80 -2.26 -2.33
C SER A 44 3.39 -2.32 -0.85
N PHE A 45 3.20 -1.17 -0.21
CA PHE A 45 2.74 -1.08 1.19
C PHE A 45 1.20 -1.13 1.30
N TYR A 46 0.47 -0.72 0.25
CA TYR A 46 -0.98 -0.80 0.16
C TYR A 46 -1.43 -1.77 -0.96
N PRO A 47 -1.30 -3.10 -0.78
CA PRO A 47 -1.66 -4.08 -1.81
C PRO A 47 -3.10 -4.00 -2.28
N VAL A 48 -4.06 -3.81 -1.38
CA VAL A 48 -5.50 -3.79 -1.73
C VAL A 48 -5.84 -2.56 -2.55
N ARG A 49 -5.34 -1.38 -2.17
CA ARG A 49 -5.46 -0.15 -2.97
C ARG A 49 -4.77 -0.28 -4.32
N SER A 50 -3.67 -1.03 -4.39
CA SER A 50 -3.01 -1.33 -5.67
C SER A 50 -3.90 -2.19 -6.57
N THR A 51 -4.55 -3.23 -6.04
CA THR A 51 -5.55 -4.03 -6.77
C THR A 51 -6.71 -3.16 -7.27
N GLU A 52 -7.23 -2.25 -6.44
CA GLU A 52 -8.28 -1.29 -6.83
C GLU A 52 -7.87 -0.43 -8.04
N MET A 53 -6.60 -0.01 -8.08
CA MET A 53 -6.01 0.76 -9.17
C MET A 53 -5.62 -0.10 -10.40
N GLY A 54 -5.91 -1.40 -10.40
CA GLY A 54 -5.55 -2.33 -11.49
C GLY A 54 -4.09 -2.81 -11.46
N ILE A 55 -3.38 -2.60 -10.35
CA ILE A 55 -2.00 -3.04 -10.14
C ILE A 55 -2.02 -4.37 -9.39
N HIS A 56 -1.86 -5.45 -10.15
CA HIS A 56 -2.01 -6.84 -9.66
C HIS A 56 -0.73 -7.48 -9.11
N ALA A 57 0.37 -6.72 -9.02
CA ALA A 57 1.68 -7.22 -8.57
C ALA A 57 1.70 -7.69 -7.09
N TYR A 58 0.71 -7.28 -6.29
CA TYR A 58 0.67 -7.51 -4.84
C TYR A 58 -0.60 -8.24 -4.38
N ASP A 59 -1.34 -8.85 -5.31
CA ASP A 59 -2.67 -9.44 -5.04
C ASP A 59 -2.66 -10.56 -3.99
N HIS A 60 -1.52 -11.19 -3.77
CA HIS A 60 -1.32 -12.24 -2.77
C HIS A 60 -1.14 -11.72 -1.33
N ARG A 61 -1.17 -10.39 -1.10
CA ARG A 61 -0.87 -9.78 0.21
C ARG A 61 -1.98 -8.83 0.66
N LEU A 62 -1.98 -8.60 1.98
CA LEU A 62 -2.64 -7.50 2.66
C LEU A 62 -1.56 -6.57 3.25
N ALA A 63 -1.93 -5.34 3.57
CA ALA A 63 -1.04 -4.38 4.23
C ALA A 63 -0.55 -4.89 5.60
N ASP A 64 0.73 -4.69 5.89
CA ASP A 64 1.33 -5.00 7.20
C ASP A 64 1.41 -3.73 8.06
N TYR A 65 0.43 -3.57 8.95
CA TYR A 65 0.35 -2.47 9.90
C TYR A 65 1.08 -2.74 11.24
N SER A 66 1.95 -3.76 11.30
CA SER A 66 2.79 -3.99 12.48
C SER A 66 3.69 -2.77 12.77
N SER A 67 4.03 -2.54 14.04
CA SER A 67 4.86 -1.40 14.42
C SER A 67 6.21 -1.38 13.69
N SER A 68 6.81 -2.55 13.44
CA SER A 68 8.04 -2.69 12.66
C SER A 68 7.87 -2.27 11.20
N SER A 69 6.79 -2.72 10.55
CA SER A 69 6.50 -2.40 9.15
C SER A 69 6.20 -0.91 8.97
N VAL A 70 5.33 -0.34 9.81
CA VAL A 70 5.03 1.11 9.79
C VAL A 70 6.29 1.95 10.02
N LYS A 71 7.15 1.58 10.96
CA LYS A 71 8.45 2.28 11.18
C LYS A 71 9.37 2.19 9.97
N LYS A 72 9.42 1.04 9.29
CA LYS A 72 10.23 0.86 8.08
C LYS A 72 9.68 1.72 6.93
N MET A 73 8.36 1.72 6.74
CA MET A 73 7.69 2.48 5.69
C MET A 73 7.87 3.99 5.88
N THR A 74 7.58 4.50 7.08
CA THR A 74 7.75 5.93 7.41
C THR A 74 9.19 6.41 7.26
N LYS A 75 10.18 5.58 7.65
CA LYS A 75 11.60 5.88 7.39
C LYS A 75 11.90 5.98 5.89
N LYS A 76 11.36 5.07 5.07
CA LYS A 76 11.53 5.08 3.62
C LYS A 76 10.84 6.30 2.98
N LEU A 77 9.63 6.64 3.41
CA LEU A 77 8.91 7.84 2.96
C LEU A 77 9.66 9.13 3.29
N LYS A 78 10.20 9.28 4.52
CA LYS A 78 11.06 10.42 4.88
C LYS A 78 12.34 10.51 4.04
N SER A 79 12.90 9.37 3.63
CA SER A 79 14.03 9.35 2.70
C SER A 79 13.62 9.83 1.31
N HIS A 80 12.42 9.47 0.85
CA HIS A 80 11.87 9.90 -0.43
C HIS A 80 11.52 11.39 -0.43
N GLU A 81 10.92 11.90 0.65
CA GLU A 81 10.67 13.33 0.86
C GLU A 81 11.96 14.16 0.73
N LYS A 82 13.05 13.72 1.41
CA LYS A 82 14.37 14.38 1.30
C LYS A 82 14.94 14.36 -0.12
N GLN A 83 14.72 13.28 -0.87
CA GLN A 83 15.16 13.17 -2.26
C GLN A 83 14.35 14.10 -3.17
N LEU A 84 13.02 14.12 -3.01
CA LEU A 84 12.12 15.03 -3.73
C LEU A 84 12.48 16.50 -3.46
N TYR A 85 12.79 16.87 -2.22
CA TYR A 85 13.12 18.26 -1.86
C TYR A 85 14.24 18.86 -2.73
N ARG A 86 15.18 18.03 -3.20
CA ARG A 86 16.28 18.44 -4.11
C ARG A 86 15.78 18.96 -5.46
N TYR A 87 14.56 18.62 -5.85
CA TYR A 87 13.92 19.01 -7.10
C TYR A 87 12.95 20.20 -6.94
N LYS A 88 12.71 20.70 -5.71
CA LYS A 88 11.81 21.82 -5.43
C LYS A 88 12.10 23.07 -6.28
N SER A 89 13.38 23.35 -6.53
CA SER A 89 13.85 24.49 -7.31
C SER A 89 14.59 24.08 -8.59
N ALA A 90 14.45 22.82 -9.02
CA ALA A 90 15.07 22.35 -10.25
C ALA A 90 14.32 22.89 -11.48
N LYS A 91 15.05 23.05 -12.59
CA LYS A 91 14.45 23.32 -13.90
C LYS A 91 13.80 22.04 -14.43
N LEU A 92 12.52 21.85 -14.09
CA LEU A 92 11.70 20.72 -14.53
C LEU A 92 10.86 21.11 -15.75
N SER A 93 10.66 20.16 -16.67
CA SER A 93 9.64 20.31 -17.72
C SER A 93 8.24 20.42 -17.10
N ASP A 94 7.26 20.90 -17.86
CA ASP A 94 5.90 21.07 -17.38
C ASP A 94 5.30 19.76 -16.85
N HIS A 95 5.52 18.66 -17.58
CA HIS A 95 5.14 17.31 -17.15
C HIS A 95 5.83 16.90 -15.85
N GLN A 96 7.13 17.18 -15.72
CA GLN A 96 7.89 16.86 -14.50
C GLN A 96 7.45 17.71 -13.30
N ARG A 97 6.99 18.95 -13.52
CA ARG A 97 6.42 19.78 -12.44
C ARG A 97 5.12 19.20 -11.90
N ILE A 98 4.25 18.70 -12.78
CA ILE A 98 3.02 18.01 -12.39
C ILE A 98 3.35 16.74 -11.62
N ASN A 99 4.23 15.89 -12.15
CA ASN A 99 4.66 14.66 -11.46
C ASN A 99 5.27 14.96 -10.09
N TYR A 100 6.09 16.02 -9.98
CA TYR A 100 6.66 16.44 -8.71
C TYR A 100 5.57 16.76 -7.68
N GLN A 101 4.56 17.54 -8.06
CA GLN A 101 3.47 17.89 -7.14
C GLN A 101 2.67 16.66 -6.70
N LEU A 102 2.27 15.79 -7.63
CA LEU A 102 1.48 14.60 -7.33
C LEU A 102 2.25 13.57 -6.49
N VAL A 103 3.51 13.31 -6.84
CA VAL A 103 4.34 12.34 -6.09
C VAL A 103 4.70 12.90 -4.71
N LYS A 104 4.96 14.20 -4.59
CA LYS A 104 5.16 14.84 -3.28
C LYS A 104 3.90 14.71 -2.42
N SER A 105 2.73 15.01 -2.97
CA SER A 105 1.44 14.83 -2.29
C SER A 105 1.26 13.40 -1.78
N ASN A 106 1.52 12.39 -2.61
CA ASN A 106 1.44 10.98 -2.20
C ASN A 106 2.35 10.65 -1.01
N VAL A 107 3.58 11.17 -0.98
CA VAL A 107 4.53 10.96 0.14
C VAL A 107 4.07 11.69 1.40
N ASP A 108 3.66 12.94 1.25
CA ASP A 108 3.22 13.80 2.35
C ASP A 108 1.99 13.22 3.05
N ILE A 109 0.98 12.77 2.29
CA ILE A 109 -0.25 12.19 2.83
C ILE A 109 0.00 10.81 3.42
N ALA A 110 0.86 9.98 2.81
CA ALA A 110 1.24 8.71 3.41
C ALA A 110 1.97 8.90 4.75
N LEU A 111 2.82 9.93 4.89
CA LEU A 111 3.45 10.29 6.16
C LEU A 111 2.43 10.82 7.17
N LEU A 112 1.51 11.68 6.75
CA LEU A 112 0.43 12.18 7.59
C LEU A 112 -0.41 11.01 8.15
N ASP A 113 -0.84 10.10 7.30
CA ASP A 113 -1.70 8.97 7.67
C ASP A 113 -1.00 7.98 8.62
N LEU A 114 0.31 7.73 8.41
CA LEU A 114 1.08 6.78 9.20
C LEU A 114 1.70 7.38 10.48
N GLU A 115 2.06 8.67 10.50
CA GLU A 115 2.72 9.30 11.66
C GLU A 115 1.93 10.42 12.31
N GLY A 116 1.20 11.24 11.55
CA GLY A 116 0.41 12.34 12.07
C GLY A 116 -0.90 11.82 12.66
N ILE A 117 -1.81 11.39 11.79
CA ILE A 117 -3.12 10.87 12.16
C ILE A 117 -2.99 9.48 12.78
N LYS A 118 -2.13 8.61 12.24
CA LYS A 118 -1.93 7.22 12.69
C LYS A 118 -3.21 6.39 12.59
N TRP A 119 -3.84 6.35 11.41
CA TRP A 119 -5.10 5.60 11.20
C TRP A 119 -5.03 4.15 11.69
N HIS A 120 -3.89 3.49 11.49
CA HIS A 120 -3.63 2.13 11.98
C HIS A 120 -3.78 1.93 13.50
N LYS A 121 -3.77 3.00 14.31
CA LYS A 121 -4.03 2.94 15.76
C LYS A 121 -5.40 3.48 16.18
N ARG A 122 -6.11 4.12 15.27
CA ARG A 122 -7.35 4.86 15.55
C ARG A 122 -8.58 4.17 14.99
N SER A 123 -8.47 3.60 13.79
CA SER A 123 -9.61 3.07 13.05
C SER A 123 -9.54 1.54 12.98
N PRO A 124 -10.45 0.82 13.66
CA PRO A 124 -10.64 -0.62 13.41
C PRO A 124 -11.09 -0.87 11.96
N GLN A 125 -11.88 0.06 11.39
CA GLN A 125 -12.39 -0.03 10.02
C GLN A 125 -11.26 -0.19 8.98
N LEU A 126 -10.09 0.42 9.20
CA LEU A 126 -8.93 0.26 8.32
C LEU A 126 -8.58 -1.23 8.08
N TYR A 127 -8.66 -2.05 9.12
CA TYR A 127 -8.33 -3.48 9.03
C TYR A 127 -9.47 -4.29 8.44
N VAL A 128 -10.71 -3.89 8.75
CA VAL A 128 -11.91 -4.54 8.22
C VAL A 128 -12.02 -4.31 6.71
N ASP A 129 -11.81 -3.07 6.26
CA ASP A 129 -11.76 -2.71 4.84
C ASP A 129 -10.64 -3.45 4.11
N GLU A 130 -9.43 -3.52 4.68
CA GLU A 130 -8.32 -4.24 4.06
C GLU A 130 -8.66 -5.73 3.85
N ALA A 131 -9.36 -6.36 4.80
CA ALA A 131 -9.82 -7.75 4.64
C ALA A 131 -10.92 -7.87 3.57
N ILE A 132 -11.99 -7.10 3.68
CA ILE A 132 -13.17 -7.21 2.80
C ILE A 132 -12.85 -6.76 1.38
N ASN A 133 -12.28 -5.56 1.23
CA ASN A 133 -11.95 -4.99 -0.07
C ASN A 133 -10.85 -5.79 -0.78
N GLY A 134 -9.97 -6.43 0.00
CA GLY A 134 -8.95 -7.33 -0.54
C GLY A 134 -9.52 -8.51 -1.33
N ILE A 135 -10.69 -9.01 -0.94
CA ILE A 135 -11.42 -10.04 -1.69
C ILE A 135 -12.31 -9.40 -2.76
N TYR A 136 -13.05 -8.35 -2.41
CA TYR A 136 -13.97 -7.67 -3.31
C TYR A 136 -13.33 -7.22 -4.62
N PHE A 137 -12.19 -6.51 -4.57
CA PHE A 137 -11.55 -5.99 -5.78
C PHE A 137 -10.97 -7.10 -6.67
N LEU A 138 -10.56 -8.23 -6.10
CA LEU A 138 -10.14 -9.40 -6.87
C LEU A 138 -11.33 -10.08 -7.56
N MET A 139 -12.46 -10.19 -6.86
CA MET A 139 -13.69 -10.73 -7.47
C MET A 139 -14.19 -9.83 -8.60
N LEU A 140 -14.19 -8.51 -8.40
CA LEU A 140 -14.64 -7.51 -9.38
C LEU A 140 -13.73 -7.43 -10.62
N SER A 141 -12.41 -7.58 -10.43
CA SER A 141 -11.45 -7.39 -11.52
C SER A 141 -11.58 -8.44 -12.62
N LYS A 142 -11.43 -8.00 -13.88
CA LYS A 142 -11.42 -8.86 -15.09
C LYS A 142 -10.02 -9.10 -15.66
N HIS A 143 -8.97 -8.78 -14.89
CA HIS A 143 -7.58 -8.89 -15.35
C HIS A 143 -7.13 -10.33 -15.67
N ALA A 144 -7.76 -11.32 -15.04
CA ALA A 144 -7.46 -12.74 -15.19
C ALA A 144 -8.74 -13.57 -14.93
N PRO A 145 -8.83 -14.79 -15.49
CA PRO A 145 -9.94 -15.70 -15.23
C PRO A 145 -9.92 -16.21 -13.77
N LEU A 146 -11.08 -16.65 -13.27
CA LEU A 146 -11.25 -17.06 -11.86
C LEU A 146 -10.27 -18.15 -11.39
N PRO A 147 -9.92 -19.19 -12.18
CA PRO A 147 -8.93 -20.19 -11.78
C PRO A 147 -7.54 -19.62 -11.49
N GLU A 148 -7.17 -18.49 -12.08
CA GLU A 148 -5.90 -17.81 -11.78
C GLU A 148 -6.04 -16.90 -10.54
N LYS A 149 -7.18 -16.22 -10.40
CA LYS A 149 -7.46 -15.32 -9.26
C LYS A 149 -7.69 -16.06 -7.94
N VAL A 150 -8.02 -17.36 -7.96
CA VAL A 150 -8.28 -18.13 -6.73
C VAL A 150 -7.05 -18.18 -5.81
N VAL A 151 -5.84 -18.22 -6.38
CA VAL A 151 -4.59 -18.29 -5.60
C VAL A 151 -4.38 -17.03 -4.73
N PRO A 152 -4.42 -15.80 -5.28
CA PRO A 152 -4.34 -14.60 -4.46
C PRO A 152 -5.55 -14.41 -3.54
N LEU A 153 -6.76 -14.81 -3.96
CA LEU A 153 -7.96 -14.79 -3.09
C LEU A 153 -7.75 -15.62 -1.82
N ILE A 154 -7.35 -16.88 -1.96
CA ILE A 154 -7.04 -17.77 -0.83
C ILE A 154 -5.89 -17.21 0.00
N SER A 155 -4.86 -16.64 -0.63
CA SER A 155 -3.72 -16.03 0.07
C SER A 155 -4.17 -14.86 0.97
N ARG A 156 -5.06 -13.99 0.47
CA ARG A 156 -5.64 -12.90 1.26
C ARG A 156 -6.53 -13.41 2.38
N MET A 157 -7.39 -14.40 2.13
CA MET A 157 -8.21 -15.03 3.18
C MET A 157 -7.33 -15.58 4.31
N ARG A 158 -6.25 -16.30 3.97
CA ARG A 158 -5.27 -16.82 4.94
C ARG A 158 -4.52 -15.74 5.71
N ALA A 159 -4.40 -14.52 5.16
CA ALA A 159 -3.73 -13.40 5.82
C ALA A 159 -4.63 -12.66 6.82
N VAL A 160 -5.96 -12.79 6.73
CA VAL A 160 -6.93 -12.08 7.60
C VAL A 160 -6.66 -12.32 9.10
N PRO A 161 -6.42 -13.54 9.60
CA PRO A 161 -6.16 -13.74 11.03
C PRO A 161 -4.96 -12.95 11.56
N ALA A 162 -3.87 -12.89 10.80
CA ALA A 162 -2.68 -12.13 11.20
C ALA A 162 -2.92 -10.61 11.15
N LEU A 163 -3.67 -10.13 10.16
CA LEU A 163 -4.09 -8.74 10.04
C LEU A 163 -4.92 -8.30 11.26
N LEU A 164 -5.95 -9.07 11.63
CA LEU A 164 -6.83 -8.75 12.76
C LEU A 164 -6.15 -8.93 14.12
N ALA A 165 -5.21 -9.88 14.24
CA ALA A 165 -4.35 -9.96 15.41
C ALA A 165 -3.46 -8.70 15.57
N THR A 166 -3.01 -8.11 14.46
CA THR A 166 -2.29 -6.83 14.47
C THR A 166 -3.22 -5.68 14.84
N ALA A 167 -4.47 -5.69 14.35
CA ALA A 167 -5.49 -4.71 14.73
C ALA A 167 -5.70 -4.66 16.25
N ARG A 168 -5.88 -5.82 16.91
CA ARG A 168 -6.03 -5.92 18.38
C ARG A 168 -4.84 -5.35 19.16
N LYS A 169 -3.63 -5.46 18.59
CA LYS A 169 -2.41 -4.88 19.21
C LYS A 169 -2.38 -3.37 19.07
N ASN A 170 -2.82 -2.84 17.94
CA ASN A 170 -2.72 -1.42 17.62
C ASN A 170 -3.90 -0.58 18.14
N ILE A 171 -5.12 -1.12 18.12
CA ILE A 171 -6.35 -0.45 18.53
C ILE A 171 -6.55 -0.64 20.05
N LYS A 172 -6.70 0.48 20.77
CA LYS A 172 -6.88 0.48 22.24
C LYS A 172 -8.17 1.15 22.67
N GLU A 173 -8.37 2.42 22.30
CA GLU A 173 -9.52 3.21 22.70
C GLU A 173 -10.03 4.03 21.51
N PRO A 174 -10.54 3.38 20.45
CA PRO A 174 -11.12 4.08 19.32
C PRO A 174 -12.42 4.80 19.74
N PRO A 175 -12.79 5.93 19.11
CA PRO A 175 -14.06 6.57 19.37
C PRO A 175 -15.22 5.63 19.00
N ARG A 176 -16.35 5.78 19.71
CA ARG A 176 -17.53 4.90 19.58
C ARG A 176 -17.98 4.69 18.13
N VAL A 177 -18.06 5.78 17.35
CA VAL A 177 -18.46 5.75 15.94
C VAL A 177 -17.58 4.83 15.07
N TYR A 178 -16.28 4.72 15.38
CA TYR A 178 -15.37 3.83 14.65
C TYR A 178 -15.52 2.36 15.06
N ILE A 179 -15.93 2.10 16.30
CA ILE A 179 -16.29 0.75 16.75
C ILE A 179 -17.55 0.31 16.01
N GLU A 180 -18.59 1.13 16.03
CA GLU A 180 -19.90 0.82 15.44
C GLU A 180 -19.80 0.54 13.93
N ALA A 181 -19.10 1.40 13.18
CA ALA A 181 -18.87 1.18 11.75
C ALA A 181 -18.15 -0.15 11.45
N ALA A 182 -17.14 -0.50 12.27
CA ALA A 182 -16.39 -1.73 12.11
C ALA A 182 -17.21 -2.97 12.46
N LEU A 183 -18.08 -2.90 13.49
CA LEU A 183 -18.97 -4.00 13.85
C LEU A 183 -19.98 -4.30 12.73
N GLU A 184 -20.59 -3.25 12.16
CA GLU A 184 -21.50 -3.39 11.01
C GLU A 184 -20.79 -4.04 9.81
N SER A 185 -19.59 -3.54 9.49
CA SER A 185 -18.79 -4.04 8.38
C SER A 185 -18.35 -5.50 8.59
N LEU A 186 -18.00 -5.91 9.81
CA LEU A 186 -17.59 -7.28 10.12
C LEU A 186 -18.72 -8.29 9.93
N ALA A 187 -19.95 -7.94 10.36
CA ALA A 187 -21.11 -8.80 10.18
C ALA A 187 -21.37 -9.08 8.69
N SER A 188 -21.37 -8.02 7.88
CA SER A 188 -21.51 -8.11 6.41
C SER A 188 -20.32 -8.80 5.76
N GLY A 189 -19.10 -8.58 6.25
CA GLY A 189 -17.88 -9.19 5.74
C GLY A 189 -17.86 -10.72 5.90
N MET A 190 -18.31 -11.24 7.05
CA MET A 190 -18.42 -12.68 7.27
C MET A 190 -19.45 -13.35 6.35
N GLN A 191 -20.54 -12.65 6.05
CA GLN A 191 -21.55 -13.09 5.08
C GLN A 191 -20.94 -13.14 3.68
N PHE A 192 -20.29 -12.06 3.26
CA PHE A 192 -19.61 -11.93 1.97
C PHE A 192 -18.57 -13.04 1.75
N TYR A 193 -17.73 -13.35 2.74
CA TYR A 193 -16.75 -14.43 2.65
C TYR A 193 -17.39 -15.81 2.44
N ARG A 194 -18.57 -16.04 3.02
CA ARG A 194 -19.32 -17.29 2.83
C ARG A 194 -19.84 -17.41 1.40
N GLU A 195 -20.38 -16.33 0.85
CA GLU A 195 -20.91 -16.27 -0.52
C GLU A 195 -19.79 -16.42 -1.55
N VAL A 196 -18.68 -15.72 -1.37
CA VAL A 196 -17.50 -15.85 -2.24
C VAL A 196 -16.96 -17.28 -2.20
N ALA A 197 -16.84 -17.89 -1.02
CA ALA A 197 -16.39 -19.27 -0.92
C ALA A 197 -17.31 -20.24 -1.68
N ALA A 198 -18.62 -20.12 -1.52
CA ALA A 198 -19.60 -20.95 -2.24
C ALA A 198 -19.48 -20.77 -3.76
N GLN A 199 -19.32 -19.53 -4.23
CA GLN A 199 -19.10 -19.25 -5.65
C GLN A 199 -17.80 -19.88 -6.16
N LEU A 200 -16.70 -19.74 -5.42
CA LEU A 200 -15.41 -20.30 -5.81
C LEU A 200 -15.45 -21.83 -5.85
N ILE A 201 -16.10 -22.49 -4.90
CA ILE A 201 -16.25 -23.96 -4.85
C ILE A 201 -17.07 -24.46 -6.03
N ASN A 202 -18.17 -23.77 -6.37
CA ASN A 202 -18.99 -24.14 -7.53
C ASN A 202 -18.19 -24.12 -8.85
N GLU A 203 -17.29 -23.14 -9.01
CA GLU A 203 -16.46 -23.00 -10.20
C GLU A 203 -15.19 -23.86 -10.16
N LEU A 204 -14.69 -24.20 -8.97
CA LEU A 204 -13.41 -24.87 -8.72
C LEU A 204 -13.56 -25.97 -7.65
N PRO A 205 -14.35 -27.04 -7.91
CA PRO A 205 -14.62 -28.09 -6.93
C PRO A 205 -13.35 -28.82 -6.47
N ASP A 206 -12.33 -28.93 -7.34
CA ASP A 206 -11.03 -29.54 -7.02
C ASP A 206 -10.24 -28.78 -5.93
N ARG A 207 -10.66 -27.56 -5.58
CA ARG A 207 -10.06 -26.72 -4.52
C ARG A 207 -10.98 -26.51 -3.32
N GLU A 208 -12.05 -27.27 -3.20
CA GLU A 208 -13.07 -27.08 -2.16
C GLU A 208 -12.50 -26.99 -0.76
N ASP A 209 -11.71 -27.99 -0.34
CA ASP A 209 -11.10 -28.04 0.99
C ASP A 209 -10.25 -26.80 1.29
N GLU A 210 -9.47 -26.35 0.30
CA GLU A 210 -8.58 -25.20 0.44
C GLU A 210 -9.36 -23.89 0.62
N ILE A 211 -10.43 -23.71 -0.17
CA ILE A 211 -11.30 -22.53 -0.14
C ILE A 211 -12.09 -22.50 1.18
N LEU A 212 -12.67 -23.64 1.58
CA LEU A 212 -13.43 -23.77 2.82
C LEU A 212 -12.55 -23.48 4.04
N GLU A 213 -11.34 -24.05 4.10
CA GLU A 213 -10.41 -23.82 5.19
C GLU A 213 -10.05 -22.33 5.30
N ALA A 214 -9.67 -21.70 4.19
CA ALA A 214 -9.23 -20.31 4.18
C ALA A 214 -10.38 -19.34 4.53
N SER A 215 -11.56 -19.54 3.95
CA SER A 215 -12.74 -18.71 4.23
C SER A 215 -13.20 -18.88 5.68
N THR A 216 -13.23 -20.11 6.20
CA THR A 216 -13.64 -20.40 7.58
C THR A 216 -12.71 -19.72 8.59
N LYS A 217 -11.39 -19.90 8.46
CA LYS A 217 -10.40 -19.26 9.35
C LYS A 217 -10.48 -17.73 9.30
N ALA A 218 -10.70 -17.15 8.13
CA ALA A 218 -10.86 -15.71 8.00
C ALA A 218 -12.13 -15.21 8.72
N ARG A 219 -13.25 -15.92 8.56
CA ARG A 219 -14.53 -15.59 9.21
C ARG A 219 -14.48 -15.76 10.73
N GLU A 220 -13.82 -16.80 11.22
CA GLU A 220 -13.56 -16.98 12.66
C GLU A 220 -12.76 -15.80 13.22
N ALA A 221 -11.68 -15.40 12.55
CA ALA A 221 -10.90 -14.24 12.97
C ALA A 221 -11.69 -12.92 12.94
N MET A 222 -12.60 -12.76 11.97
CA MET A 222 -13.52 -11.63 11.93
C MET A 222 -14.49 -11.65 13.12
N ASN A 223 -15.04 -12.82 13.46
CA ASN A 223 -15.91 -12.99 14.62
C ASN A 223 -15.19 -12.72 15.96
N ASP A 224 -13.95 -13.19 16.09
CA ASP A 224 -13.11 -12.91 17.26
C ASP A 224 -12.82 -11.41 17.39
N PHE A 225 -12.57 -10.72 16.26
CA PHE A 225 -12.34 -9.28 16.27
C PHE A 225 -13.63 -8.50 16.56
N LEU A 226 -14.78 -8.95 16.06
CA LEU A 226 -16.10 -8.40 16.38
C LEU A 226 -16.36 -8.49 17.90
N THR A 227 -16.10 -9.66 18.49
CA THR A 227 -16.23 -9.88 19.94
C THR A 227 -15.31 -8.94 20.71
N TYR A 228 -14.03 -8.87 20.32
CA TYR A 228 -13.06 -7.95 20.91
C TYR A 228 -13.51 -6.49 20.86
N LEU A 229 -14.02 -6.02 19.72
CA LEU A 229 -14.48 -4.64 19.56
C LEU A 229 -15.75 -4.35 20.37
N SER A 230 -16.64 -5.34 20.53
CA SER A 230 -17.87 -5.19 21.30
C SER A 230 -17.61 -5.02 22.80
N GLU A 231 -16.50 -5.56 23.30
CA GLU A 231 -16.05 -5.46 24.69
C GLU A 231 -15.08 -4.29 24.93
N LEU A 232 -14.56 -3.68 23.86
CA LEU A 232 -13.55 -2.63 23.95
C LEU A 232 -14.19 -1.33 24.48
N PRO A 233 -13.59 -0.67 25.50
CA PRO A 233 -14.09 0.62 25.95
C PRO A 233 -13.95 1.65 24.82
N ALA A 234 -14.98 2.47 24.66
CA ALA A 234 -14.92 3.59 23.74
C ALA A 234 -13.94 4.65 24.26
N GLY A 235 -13.13 5.18 23.35
CA GLY A 235 -12.33 6.37 23.60
C GLY A 235 -13.18 7.65 23.62
N PRO A 236 -12.53 8.83 23.71
CA PRO A 236 -13.22 10.12 23.74
C PRO A 236 -14.16 10.33 22.55
N GLU A 237 -15.31 10.97 22.78
CA GLU A 237 -16.30 11.25 21.72
C GLU A 237 -15.70 12.08 20.58
N THR A 238 -14.81 13.02 20.87
CA THR A 238 -14.11 13.84 19.86
C THR A 238 -12.95 13.10 19.18
N GLY A 239 -12.68 11.85 19.56
CA GLY A 239 -11.58 11.04 19.03
C GLY A 239 -11.67 10.71 17.54
N PHE A 240 -12.82 10.96 16.90
CA PHE A 240 -12.97 10.86 15.45
C PHE A 240 -12.30 12.03 14.70
N ALA A 241 -12.15 13.19 15.34
CA ALA A 241 -11.61 14.37 14.68
C ALA A 241 -10.10 14.22 14.47
N ILE A 242 -9.62 14.55 13.27
CA ILE A 242 -8.18 14.56 12.98
C ILE A 242 -7.49 15.86 13.43
N GLY A 243 -8.26 16.87 13.85
CA GLY A 243 -7.76 18.18 14.26
C GLY A 243 -7.55 19.14 13.07
N LYS A 244 -7.61 20.45 13.35
CA LYS A 244 -7.51 21.51 12.33
C LYS A 244 -6.21 21.41 11.53
N ASP A 245 -5.06 21.27 12.19
CA ASP A 245 -3.77 21.21 11.50
C ASP A 245 -3.68 20.06 10.48
N ASN A 246 -4.14 18.86 10.84
CA ASN A 246 -4.13 17.72 9.92
C ASN A 246 -5.15 17.91 8.77
N PHE A 247 -6.28 18.55 9.05
CA PHE A 247 -7.30 18.84 8.04
C PHE A 247 -6.81 19.91 7.05
N ASP A 248 -6.26 21.03 7.53
CA ASP A 248 -5.64 22.08 6.73
C ASP A 248 -4.46 21.55 5.90
N TYR A 249 -3.68 20.63 6.48
CA TYR A 249 -2.62 19.94 5.74
C TYR A 249 -3.17 19.10 4.58
N LYS A 250 -4.29 18.39 4.76
CA LYS A 250 -4.96 17.66 3.66
C LYS A 250 -5.52 18.62 2.61
N LEU A 251 -6.21 19.69 3.01
CA LEU A 251 -6.74 20.69 2.08
C LEU A 251 -5.65 21.22 1.13
N SER A 252 -4.48 21.56 1.69
CA SER A 252 -3.37 22.11 0.92
C SER A 252 -2.55 21.07 0.15
N ASN A 253 -2.28 19.89 0.71
CA ASN A 253 -1.33 18.93 0.13
C ASN A 253 -2.00 17.75 -0.60
N GLU A 254 -3.28 17.46 -0.36
CA GLU A 254 -4.03 16.40 -1.03
C GLU A 254 -4.98 16.96 -2.08
N TYR A 255 -5.77 17.97 -1.68
CA TYR A 255 -6.78 18.58 -2.53
C TYR A 255 -6.27 19.80 -3.30
N PHE A 256 -5.04 20.25 -3.02
CA PHE A 256 -4.39 21.42 -3.64
C PHE A 256 -5.22 22.71 -3.54
N LEU A 257 -5.98 22.84 -2.46
CA LEU A 257 -6.82 24.01 -2.18
C LEU A 257 -5.98 25.11 -1.54
N THR A 258 -6.33 26.36 -1.88
CA THR A 258 -5.64 27.56 -1.37
C THR A 258 -6.26 28.11 -0.10
N PHE A 259 -7.36 27.51 0.37
CA PHE A 259 -8.09 27.92 1.56
C PHE A 259 -8.02 26.85 2.66
N ASP A 260 -8.10 27.30 3.90
CA ASP A 260 -8.07 26.47 5.11
C ASP A 260 -9.49 26.07 5.56
N ALA A 261 -9.58 25.31 6.65
CA ALA A 261 -10.86 24.84 7.21
C ALA A 261 -11.82 25.99 7.53
N ASP A 262 -11.29 27.11 8.01
CA ASP A 262 -12.09 28.24 8.49
C ASP A 262 -12.71 28.97 7.29
N SER A 263 -11.92 29.14 6.23
CA SER A 263 -12.37 29.68 4.94
C SER A 263 -13.34 28.74 4.23
N LEU A 264 -13.10 27.42 4.27
CA LEU A 264 -14.00 26.41 3.70
C LEU A 264 -15.36 26.42 4.39
N LEU A 265 -15.38 26.52 5.73
CA LEU A 265 -16.64 26.57 6.49
C LEU A 265 -17.51 27.77 6.11
N GLN A 266 -16.91 28.88 5.70
CA GLN A 266 -17.67 30.08 5.30
C GLN A 266 -18.40 29.91 3.96
N ILE A 267 -17.95 29.01 3.09
CA ILE A 267 -18.52 28.82 1.74
C ILE A 267 -19.55 27.68 1.66
N GLY A 268 -19.70 26.88 2.72
CA GLY A 268 -20.65 25.75 2.80
C GLY A 268 -20.13 24.46 2.20
#